data_AF-A0A7W1NE30-F1
#
_entry.id   AF-A0A7W1NE30-F1
#
_cell.length_a   1.000
_cell.length_b   1.000
_cell.length_c   1.000
_cell.angle_alpha   90.00
_cell.angle_beta   90.00
_cell.angle_gamma   90.00
#
_symmetry.space_group_name_H-M   'P 1'
#
loop_
_entity.id
_entity.type
_entity.pdbx_description
1 polymer ?
#
loop_
_entity_poly.entity_id
_entity_poly.type
_entity_poly.pdbx_seq_one_letter_code
_entity_poly.pdbx_strand_id
1 'polypeptide(L)'
;VVLTVYFLSSVFYITLCGWLLDWDFQGSHLLVVMLLFAFVYTPFVSYVTARLEGLAGQALEIPFIREAAFILSGYKGIDIWLLPIPMANYGYVTVTYRTSELLGTSFRSLWKMSAFSTPVVFILSLVYAQFIWGMAPIPSSAYPYAQQMWDLNARNQCLAWSATISGFSPFLAALDPFIIGAGCILGLVSYAALAAFGLPVLLVYGVVKGLGGSPPQSMILMFLGALFGRYVMAKRFGEEPWRQYAPVLAAGYACGAGLIMMVAVGFKFLSASVFQLPY
;
A
#
# COMPACT_ATOMS: atom_id res chain seq x y z
N VAL A 1 -1.87 21.77 18.06
CA VAL A 1 -0.55 21.35 17.52
C VAL A 1 -0.69 20.30 16.43
N VAL A 2 -1.17 19.07 16.70
CA VAL A 2 -1.25 18.01 15.65
C VAL A 2 -2.16 18.40 14.48
N LEU A 3 -3.37 18.91 14.74
CA LEU A 3 -4.27 19.40 13.69
C LEU A 3 -3.68 20.58 12.91
N THR A 4 -2.90 21.42 13.58
CA THR A 4 -2.21 22.56 12.96
C THR A 4 -1.10 22.08 12.02
N VAL A 5 -0.29 21.11 12.47
CA VAL A 5 0.77 20.51 11.65
C VAL A 5 0.18 19.78 10.45
N TYR A 6 -0.93 19.06 10.66
CA TYR A 6 -1.69 18.43 9.59
C TYR A 6 -2.16 19.45 8.57
N PHE A 7 -2.86 20.50 9.02
CA PHE A 7 -3.35 21.57 8.16
C PHE A 7 -2.22 22.23 7.37
N LEU A 8 -1.11 22.59 8.03
CA LEU A 8 0.06 23.17 7.37
C LEU A 8 0.70 22.22 6.36
N SER A 9 0.81 20.93 6.66
CA SER A 9 1.33 19.92 5.74
C SER A 9 0.42 19.73 4.53
N SER A 10 -0.90 19.63 4.75
CA SER A 10 -1.89 19.54 3.68
C SER A 10 -1.86 20.77 2.76
N VAL A 11 -1.82 21.97 3.34
CA VAL A 11 -1.69 23.22 2.58
C VAL A 11 -0.38 23.24 1.81
N PHE A 12 0.73 22.85 2.42
CA PHE A 12 2.03 22.76 1.74
C PHE A 12 1.96 21.87 0.49
N TYR A 13 1.41 20.66 0.60
CA TYR A 13 1.26 19.76 -0.56
C TYR A 13 0.36 20.35 -1.65
N ILE A 14 -0.75 21.01 -1.28
CA ILE A 14 -1.63 21.67 -2.24
C ILE A 14 -0.89 22.82 -2.95
N THR A 15 -0.17 23.66 -2.20
CA THR A 15 0.60 24.76 -2.78
C THR A 15 1.75 24.28 -3.65
N LEU A 16 2.41 23.18 -3.28
CA LEU A 16 3.45 22.55 -4.08
C LEU A 16 2.88 22.03 -5.41
N CYS A 17 1.69 21.41 -5.37
CA CYS A 17 1.00 21.00 -6.59
C CYS A 17 0.58 22.18 -7.46
N GLY A 18 0.07 23.26 -6.85
CA GLY A 18 -0.25 24.50 -7.57
C GLY A 18 0.98 25.11 -8.23
N TRP A 19 2.11 25.11 -7.53
CA TRP A 19 3.39 25.58 -8.06
C TRP A 19 3.92 24.70 -9.20
N LEU A 20 3.83 23.36 -9.08
CA LEU A 20 4.24 22.43 -10.14
C LEU A 20 3.38 22.53 -11.42
N LEU A 21 2.17 23.06 -11.31
CA LEU A 21 1.25 23.30 -12.42
C LEU A 21 1.27 24.75 -12.91
N ASP A 22 2.21 25.58 -12.46
CA ASP A 22 2.24 27.03 -12.73
C ASP A 22 0.92 27.76 -12.40
N TRP A 23 0.12 27.20 -11.48
CA TRP A 23 -1.24 27.61 -11.13
C TRP A 23 -2.23 27.61 -12.31
N ASP A 24 -1.91 26.96 -13.43
CA ASP A 24 -2.83 26.76 -14.55
C ASP A 24 -3.59 25.44 -14.39
N PHE A 25 -4.80 25.54 -13.88
CA PHE A 25 -5.69 24.39 -13.71
C PHE A 25 -6.56 24.13 -14.96
N GLN A 26 -6.32 24.80 -16.10
CA GLN A 26 -7.06 24.60 -17.36
C GLN A 26 -8.60 24.64 -17.22
N GLY A 27 -9.13 25.45 -16.29
CA GLY A 27 -10.57 25.51 -15.99
C GLY A 27 -11.17 24.23 -15.37
N SER A 28 -10.33 23.31 -14.91
CA SER A 28 -10.73 22.03 -14.28
C SER A 28 -11.07 22.20 -12.79
N HIS A 29 -11.78 21.21 -12.23
CA HIS A 29 -12.14 21.17 -10.81
C HIS A 29 -11.03 20.56 -9.93
N LEU A 30 -9.78 20.50 -10.43
CA LEU A 30 -8.66 19.82 -9.78
C LEU A 30 -8.36 20.34 -8.37
N LEU A 31 -8.42 21.67 -8.17
CA LEU A 31 -8.19 22.27 -6.86
C LEU A 31 -9.23 21.81 -5.82
N VAL A 32 -10.50 21.67 -6.24
CA VAL A 32 -11.57 21.17 -5.37
C VAL A 32 -11.33 19.71 -5.03
N VAL A 33 -10.92 18.89 -6.01
CA VAL A 33 -10.54 17.49 -5.79
C VAL A 33 -9.40 17.36 -4.78
N MET A 34 -8.37 18.22 -4.88
CA MET A 34 -7.25 18.24 -3.94
C MET A 34 -7.67 18.64 -2.52
N LEU A 35 -8.54 19.64 -2.38
CA LEU A 35 -9.08 20.04 -1.09
C LEU A 35 -9.95 18.92 -0.47
N LEU A 36 -10.77 18.26 -1.28
CA LEU A 36 -11.57 17.12 -0.86
C LEU A 36 -10.67 15.97 -0.40
N PHE A 37 -9.61 15.67 -1.15
CA PHE A 37 -8.66 14.64 -0.76
C PHE A 37 -7.96 14.96 0.57
N ALA A 38 -7.43 16.18 0.70
CA ALA A 38 -6.69 16.60 1.87
C ALA A 38 -7.58 16.69 3.13
N PHE A 39 -8.80 17.24 3.04
CA PHE A 39 -9.58 17.57 4.25
C PHE A 39 -10.74 16.63 4.53
N VAL A 40 -11.20 15.85 3.55
CA VAL A 40 -12.33 14.93 3.71
C VAL A 40 -11.87 13.49 3.59
N TYR A 41 -11.27 13.13 2.46
CA TYR A 41 -10.91 11.75 2.16
C TYR A 41 -9.82 11.20 3.09
N THR A 42 -8.70 11.90 3.25
CA THR A 42 -7.59 11.44 4.09
C THR A 42 -7.99 11.22 5.56
N PRO A 43 -8.70 12.15 6.23
CA PRO A 43 -9.17 11.91 7.60
C PRO A 43 -10.17 10.75 7.68
N PHE A 44 -11.10 10.65 6.72
CA PHE A 44 -12.09 9.58 6.67
C PHE A 44 -11.44 8.21 6.52
N VAL A 45 -10.56 8.05 5.53
CA VAL A 45 -9.86 6.77 5.28
C VAL A 45 -8.92 6.43 6.43
N SER A 46 -8.23 7.41 7.01
CA SER A 46 -7.35 7.18 8.16
C SER A 46 -8.14 6.68 9.38
N TYR A 47 -9.32 7.24 9.65
CA TYR A 47 -10.19 6.79 10.74
C TYR A 47 -10.73 5.38 10.51
N VAL A 48 -11.29 5.12 9.32
CA VAL A 48 -11.84 3.80 8.98
C VAL A 48 -10.73 2.74 9.00
N THR A 49 -9.55 3.06 8.46
CA THR A 49 -8.37 2.18 8.50
C THR A 49 -7.95 1.88 9.93
N ALA A 50 -7.79 2.88 10.80
CA ALA A 50 -7.40 2.64 12.19
C ALA A 50 -8.39 1.72 12.94
N ARG A 51 -9.69 1.88 12.65
CA ARG A 51 -10.74 1.04 13.24
C ARG A 51 -10.73 -0.38 12.67
N LEU A 52 -10.61 -0.54 11.35
CA LEU A 52 -10.56 -1.85 10.71
C LEU A 52 -9.30 -2.62 11.06
N GLU A 53 -8.16 -1.95 11.20
CA GLU A 53 -6.91 -2.55 11.64
C GLU A 53 -7.05 -3.07 13.08
N GLY A 54 -7.70 -2.29 13.96
CA GLY A 54 -7.96 -2.71 15.34
C GLY A 54 -8.98 -3.85 15.48
N LEU A 55 -9.96 -3.95 14.58
CA LEU A 55 -11.02 -4.96 14.63
C LEU A 55 -10.69 -6.25 13.87
N ALA A 56 -10.01 -6.13 12.73
CA ALA A 56 -9.80 -7.22 11.77
C ALA A 56 -8.34 -7.35 11.30
N GLY A 57 -7.43 -6.48 11.76
CA GLY A 57 -6.05 -6.43 11.27
C GLY A 57 -5.98 -6.10 9.77
N GLN A 58 -6.93 -5.30 9.27
CA GLN A 58 -7.03 -4.95 7.85
C GLN A 58 -7.07 -3.43 7.65
N ALA A 59 -6.36 -2.96 6.62
CA ALA A 59 -6.41 -1.57 6.18
C ALA A 59 -7.46 -1.37 5.08
N LEU A 60 -8.08 -0.18 5.04
CA LEU A 60 -8.94 0.20 3.93
C LEU A 60 -8.07 0.75 2.80
N GLU A 61 -8.04 0.04 1.68
CA GLU A 61 -7.43 0.51 0.44
C GLU A 61 -8.48 0.43 -0.68
N ILE A 62 -8.88 1.60 -1.19
CA ILE A 62 -9.83 1.70 -2.30
C ILE A 62 -9.00 1.80 -3.59
N PRO A 63 -9.07 0.80 -4.48
CA PRO A 63 -8.29 0.82 -5.72
C PRO A 63 -8.80 1.93 -6.66
N PHE A 64 -7.88 2.51 -7.42
CA PHE A 64 -8.15 3.49 -8.48
C PHE A 64 -8.84 4.80 -8.08
N ILE A 65 -8.92 5.14 -6.78
CA ILE A 65 -9.59 6.37 -6.31
C ILE A 65 -8.93 7.65 -6.87
N ARG A 66 -7.60 7.65 -6.98
CA ARG A 66 -6.81 8.77 -7.49
C ARG A 66 -7.05 8.95 -8.98
N GLU A 67 -7.00 7.85 -9.71
CA GLU A 67 -7.19 7.76 -11.15
C GLU A 67 -8.60 8.21 -11.55
N ALA A 68 -9.62 7.74 -10.84
CA ALA A 68 -11.00 8.18 -11.04
C ALA A 68 -11.17 9.68 -10.77
N ALA A 69 -10.56 10.20 -9.71
CA ALA A 69 -10.65 11.62 -9.39
C ALA A 69 -9.94 12.51 -10.42
N PHE A 70 -8.86 12.05 -11.05
CA PHE A 70 -8.20 12.78 -12.14
C PHE A 70 -9.09 12.89 -13.37
N ILE A 71 -9.69 11.78 -13.77
CA ILE A 71 -10.60 11.75 -14.92
C ILE A 71 -11.83 12.63 -14.64
N LEU A 72 -12.43 12.52 -13.45
CA LEU A 72 -13.59 13.32 -13.04
C LEU A 72 -13.27 14.80 -12.86
N SER A 73 -12.02 15.17 -12.56
CA SER A 73 -11.62 16.57 -12.43
C SER A 73 -11.72 17.35 -13.75
N GLY A 74 -11.70 16.64 -14.89
CA GLY A 74 -11.75 17.21 -16.23
C GLY A 74 -10.42 17.79 -16.72
N TYR A 75 -9.32 17.61 -15.96
CA TYR A 75 -7.99 18.07 -16.34
C TYR A 75 -7.46 17.29 -17.55
N LYS A 76 -6.82 17.99 -18.50
CA LYS A 76 -6.22 17.38 -19.69
C LYS A 76 -4.71 17.47 -19.63
N GLY A 77 -4.04 16.34 -19.83
CA GLY A 77 -2.58 16.26 -19.85
C GLY A 77 -2.01 15.23 -18.88
N ILE A 78 -0.70 15.02 -19.01
CA ILE A 78 0.05 14.02 -18.25
C ILE A 78 0.49 14.52 -16.88
N ASP A 79 0.61 15.84 -16.72
CA ASP A 79 1.26 16.47 -15.57
C ASP A 79 0.56 16.12 -14.25
N ILE A 80 -0.77 15.99 -14.28
CA ILE A 80 -1.59 15.57 -13.13
C ILE A 80 -1.16 14.24 -12.52
N TRP A 81 -0.64 13.32 -13.34
CA TRP A 81 -0.22 11.99 -12.92
C TRP A 81 1.11 11.98 -12.16
N LEU A 82 1.91 13.04 -12.33
CA LEU A 82 3.20 13.21 -11.70
C LEU A 82 3.11 14.01 -10.39
N LEU A 83 1.92 14.52 -10.04
CA LEU A 83 1.74 15.39 -8.89
C LEU A 83 1.78 14.63 -7.55
N PRO A 84 2.45 15.19 -6.52
CA PRO A 84 2.45 14.66 -5.16
C PRO A 84 1.16 15.06 -4.42
N ILE A 85 0.06 14.34 -4.69
CA ILE A 85 -1.26 14.68 -4.15
C ILE A 85 -1.38 14.31 -2.66
N PRO A 86 -2.05 15.16 -1.84
CA PRO A 86 -2.30 14.88 -0.43
C PRO A 86 -3.33 13.74 -0.25
N MET A 87 -2.89 12.49 -0.43
CA MET A 87 -3.67 11.26 -0.26
C MET A 87 -2.95 10.28 0.68
N ALA A 88 -2.53 10.77 1.85
CA ALA A 88 -1.90 9.93 2.85
C ALA A 88 -2.94 9.11 3.64
N ASN A 89 -2.54 7.94 4.13
CA ASN A 89 -3.30 7.14 5.09
C ASN A 89 -2.51 7.03 6.40
N TYR A 90 -3.01 7.63 7.48
CA TYR A 90 -2.35 7.66 8.78
C TYR A 90 -2.84 6.55 9.73
N GLY A 91 -3.80 5.71 9.31
CA GLY A 91 -4.41 4.71 10.18
C GLY A 91 -3.40 3.67 10.71
N TYR A 92 -2.49 3.21 9.85
CA TYR A 92 -1.42 2.28 10.25
C TYR A 92 -0.48 2.87 11.31
N VAL A 93 -0.16 4.17 11.19
CA VAL A 93 0.72 4.87 12.13
C VAL A 93 0.05 4.98 13.51
N THR A 94 -1.26 5.25 13.54
CA THR A 94 -2.05 5.26 14.79
C THR A 94 -2.01 3.92 15.51
N VAL A 95 -2.15 2.81 14.76
CA VAL A 95 -2.10 1.45 15.32
C VAL A 95 -0.70 1.14 15.84
N THR A 96 0.33 1.50 15.09
CA THR A 96 1.72 1.34 15.52
C THR A 96 1.98 2.11 16.82
N TYR A 97 1.50 3.34 16.93
CA TYR A 97 1.59 4.13 18.14
C TYR A 97 0.90 3.48 19.34
N ARG A 98 -0.29 2.90 19.14
CA ARG A 98 -0.99 2.19 20.21
C ARG A 98 -0.25 0.92 20.62
N THR A 99 0.26 0.15 19.67
CA THR A 99 1.07 -1.05 19.94
C THR A 99 2.33 -0.69 20.72
N SER A 100 3.01 0.39 20.34
CA SER A 100 4.20 0.90 21.04
C SER A 100 3.90 1.35 22.47
N GLU A 101 2.76 1.98 22.71
CA GLU A 101 2.30 2.34 24.06
C GLU A 101 2.07 1.10 24.93
N LEU A 102 1.43 0.06 24.36
CA LEU A 102 1.20 -1.23 25.06
C LEU A 102 2.50 -1.97 25.38
N LEU A 103 3.53 -1.80 24.56
CA LEU A 103 4.87 -2.36 24.79
C LEU A 103 5.71 -1.53 25.77
N GLY A 104 5.16 -0.45 26.34
CA GLY A 104 5.87 0.43 27.28
C GLY A 104 6.91 1.34 26.64
N THR A 105 6.88 1.51 25.31
CA THR A 105 7.81 2.39 24.59
C THR A 105 7.25 3.81 24.50
N SER A 106 8.12 4.81 24.69
CA SER A 106 7.71 6.22 24.59
C SER A 106 7.56 6.68 23.14
N PHE A 107 6.59 7.56 22.86
CA PHE A 107 6.42 8.19 21.54
C PHE A 107 7.70 8.88 21.04
N ARG A 108 8.45 9.49 21.95
CA ARG A 108 9.73 10.13 21.62
C ARG A 108 10.76 9.14 21.09
N SER A 109 10.74 7.90 21.59
CA SER A 109 11.63 6.83 21.10
C SER A 109 11.38 6.53 19.62
N LEU A 110 10.10 6.46 19.23
CA LEU A 110 9.72 6.21 17.85
C LEU A 110 10.20 7.33 16.92
N TRP A 111 9.99 8.59 17.31
CA TRP A 111 10.46 9.74 16.54
C TRP A 111 11.99 9.78 16.43
N LYS A 112 12.72 9.48 17.51
CA LYS A 112 14.19 9.37 17.49
C LYS A 112 14.66 8.26 16.55
N MET A 113 14.02 7.09 16.59
CA MET A 113 14.30 5.97 15.71
C MET A 113 14.04 6.33 14.24
N SER A 114 12.90 6.94 13.92
CA SER A 114 12.61 7.40 12.56
C SER A 114 13.63 8.44 12.10
N ALA A 115 13.90 9.46 12.91
CA ALA A 115 14.87 10.51 12.57
C ALA A 115 16.30 9.98 12.37
N PHE A 116 16.71 8.93 13.09
CA PHE A 116 18.01 8.28 12.92
C PHE A 116 18.04 7.32 11.71
N SER A 117 17.00 6.50 11.56
CA SER A 117 16.95 5.47 10.52
C SER A 117 16.77 6.05 9.12
N THR A 118 15.98 7.12 8.95
CA THR A 118 15.74 7.73 7.64
C THR A 118 17.03 8.15 6.91
N PRO A 119 17.94 8.95 7.50
CA PRO A 119 19.18 9.33 6.81
C PRO A 119 20.11 8.14 6.59
N VAL A 120 20.19 7.21 7.54
CA VAL A 120 21.02 6.01 7.40
C VAL A 120 20.54 5.15 6.24
N VAL A 121 19.24 4.84 6.18
CA VAL A 121 18.64 4.07 5.09
C VAL A 121 18.78 4.79 3.76
N PHE A 122 18.61 6.11 3.73
CA PHE A 122 18.80 6.90 2.52
C PHE A 122 20.23 6.77 1.98
N ILE A 123 21.25 7.02 2.81
CA ILE A 123 22.66 6.91 2.40
C ILE A 123 23.00 5.48 1.97
N LEU A 124 22.62 4.48 2.76
CA LEU A 124 22.88 3.08 2.43
C LEU A 124 22.15 2.64 1.15
N SER A 125 20.94 3.15 0.90
CA SER A 125 20.20 2.87 -0.34
C SER A 125 20.92 3.41 -1.57
N LEU A 126 21.57 4.59 -1.48
CA LEU A 126 22.35 5.16 -2.57
C LEU A 126 23.64 4.37 -2.82
N VAL A 127 24.35 3.98 -1.76
CA VAL A 127 25.55 3.12 -1.87
C VAL A 127 25.19 1.79 -2.52
N TYR A 128 24.09 1.18 -2.07
CA TYR A 128 23.60 -0.08 -2.59
C TYR A 128 23.13 0.03 -4.05
N ALA A 129 22.43 1.11 -4.41
CA ALA A 129 22.05 1.37 -5.78
C ALA A 129 23.29 1.47 -6.68
N GLN A 130 24.29 2.29 -6.29
CA GLN A 130 25.53 2.43 -7.05
C GLN A 130 26.25 1.08 -7.24
N PHE A 131 26.25 0.24 -6.20
CA PHE A 131 26.84 -1.10 -6.27
C PHE A 131 26.10 -2.00 -7.27
N ILE A 132 24.76 -1.98 -7.27
CA ILE A 132 23.97 -2.76 -8.24
C ILE A 132 24.23 -2.30 -9.68
N TRP A 133 24.17 -0.98 -9.93
CA TRP A 133 24.42 -0.42 -11.26
C TRP A 133 25.85 -0.68 -11.76
N GLY A 134 26.81 -0.86 -10.85
CA GLY A 134 28.19 -1.21 -11.19
C GLY A 134 28.41 -2.68 -11.60
N MET A 135 27.49 -3.59 -11.27
CA MET A 135 27.67 -5.01 -11.60
C MET A 135 27.26 -5.37 -13.03
N ALA A 136 26.14 -4.82 -13.50
CA ALA A 136 25.64 -5.02 -14.85
C ALA A 136 24.65 -3.89 -15.21
N PRO A 137 24.48 -3.56 -16.50
CA PRO A 137 23.49 -2.59 -16.92
C PRO A 137 22.08 -3.09 -16.57
N ILE A 138 21.22 -2.20 -16.09
CA ILE A 138 19.79 -2.49 -15.86
C ILE A 138 18.99 -1.73 -16.92
N PRO A 139 18.09 -2.37 -17.69
CA PRO A 139 17.73 -3.80 -17.68
C PRO A 139 18.71 -4.69 -18.47
N SER A 140 18.97 -5.91 -17.98
CA SER A 140 19.76 -6.95 -18.66
C SER A 140 19.34 -8.35 -18.23
N SER A 141 19.86 -9.40 -18.89
CA SER A 141 19.62 -10.81 -18.54
C SER A 141 20.10 -11.17 -17.13
N ALA A 142 21.04 -10.41 -16.55
CA ALA A 142 21.46 -10.55 -15.16
C ALA A 142 20.35 -10.17 -14.17
N TYR A 143 19.36 -9.37 -14.60
CA TYR A 143 18.23 -8.90 -13.81
C TYR A 143 16.88 -9.22 -14.50
N PRO A 144 16.48 -10.51 -14.58
CA PRO A 144 15.32 -10.94 -15.35
C PRO A 144 14.00 -10.31 -14.87
N TYR A 145 13.86 -10.11 -13.56
CA TYR A 145 12.70 -9.45 -12.98
C TYR A 145 12.58 -8.00 -13.45
N ALA A 146 13.68 -7.23 -13.42
CA ALA A 146 13.67 -5.84 -13.89
C ALA A 146 13.38 -5.77 -15.39
N GLN A 147 13.99 -6.66 -16.19
CA GLN A 147 13.81 -6.69 -17.63
C GLN A 147 12.35 -6.90 -18.04
N GLN A 148 11.61 -7.80 -17.38
CA GLN A 148 10.22 -8.09 -17.73
C GLN A 148 9.24 -7.15 -17.01
N MET A 149 9.42 -6.93 -15.71
CA MET A 149 8.45 -6.23 -14.88
C MET A 149 8.47 -4.72 -15.12
N TRP A 150 9.63 -4.13 -15.44
CA TRP A 150 9.68 -2.69 -15.72
C TRP A 150 8.95 -2.32 -17.00
N ASP A 151 9.10 -3.11 -18.07
CA ASP A 151 8.35 -2.90 -19.31
C ASP A 151 6.84 -3.08 -19.08
N LEU A 152 6.44 -4.14 -18.37
CA LEU A 152 5.03 -4.35 -18.01
C LEU A 152 4.46 -3.20 -17.19
N ASN A 153 5.18 -2.75 -16.16
CA ASN A 153 4.76 -1.64 -15.31
C ASN A 153 4.72 -0.31 -16.06
N ALA A 154 5.65 -0.07 -16.98
CA ALA A 154 5.66 1.13 -17.81
C ALA A 154 4.45 1.14 -18.75
N ARG A 155 4.14 0.01 -19.41
CA ARG A 155 2.95 -0.12 -20.27
C ARG A 155 1.65 0.10 -19.48
N ASN A 156 1.53 -0.50 -18.30
CA ASN A 156 0.36 -0.32 -17.44
C ASN A 156 0.20 1.15 -16.99
N GLN A 157 1.29 1.84 -16.66
CA GLN A 157 1.26 3.27 -16.34
C GLN A 157 0.83 4.12 -17.54
N CYS A 158 1.39 3.86 -18.73
CA CYS A 158 1.00 4.56 -19.96
C CYS A 158 -0.49 4.37 -20.29
N LEU A 159 -1.05 3.18 -20.05
CA LEU A 159 -2.48 2.93 -20.23
C LEU A 159 -3.33 3.81 -19.30
N ALA A 160 -2.96 3.93 -18.02
CA ALA A 160 -3.66 4.80 -17.09
C ALA A 160 -3.50 6.29 -17.45
N TRP A 161 -2.28 6.74 -17.76
CA TRP A 161 -1.98 8.14 -18.08
C TRP A 161 -2.63 8.61 -19.38
N SER A 162 -2.85 7.70 -20.33
CA SER A 162 -3.58 7.99 -21.56
C SER A 162 -5.03 8.45 -21.32
N ALA A 163 -5.60 8.18 -20.15
CA ALA A 163 -7.00 8.51 -19.84
C ALA A 163 -7.29 10.02 -19.76
N THR A 164 -6.28 10.85 -19.50
CA THR A 164 -6.41 12.32 -19.47
C THR A 164 -5.89 13.00 -20.74
N ILE A 165 -5.36 12.23 -21.70
CA ILE A 165 -4.96 12.74 -23.02
C ILE A 165 -6.19 12.71 -23.93
N SER A 166 -6.37 13.73 -24.76
CA SER A 166 -7.49 13.79 -25.71
C SER A 166 -7.44 12.60 -26.68
N GLY A 167 -8.33 11.62 -26.49
CA GLY A 167 -8.40 10.41 -27.31
C GLY A 167 -9.26 9.33 -26.66
N PHE A 168 -9.51 8.24 -27.39
CA PHE A 168 -10.15 7.05 -26.83
C PHE A 168 -9.14 6.28 -25.97
N SER A 169 -9.35 6.26 -24.65
CA SER A 169 -8.52 5.48 -23.74
C SER A 169 -9.26 4.20 -23.31
N PRO A 170 -8.65 3.01 -23.51
CA PRO A 170 -9.21 1.75 -22.99
C PRO A 170 -9.45 1.77 -21.48
N PHE A 171 -8.68 2.54 -20.72
CA PHE A 171 -8.87 2.71 -19.28
C PHE A 171 -10.15 3.49 -18.95
N LEU A 172 -10.43 4.53 -19.73
CA LEU A 172 -11.66 5.32 -19.58
C LEU A 172 -12.90 4.50 -19.96
N ALA A 173 -12.79 3.65 -20.99
CA ALA A 173 -13.86 2.72 -21.38
C ALA A 173 -14.10 1.62 -20.32
N ALA A 174 -13.09 1.26 -19.52
CA ALA A 174 -13.23 0.30 -18.43
C ALA A 174 -13.91 0.90 -17.18
N LEU A 175 -14.00 2.22 -17.07
CA LEU A 175 -14.69 2.90 -15.98
C LEU A 175 -16.19 2.95 -16.29
N ASP A 176 -16.89 1.88 -15.91
CA ASP A 176 -18.35 1.80 -16.02
C ASP A 176 -19.00 2.19 -14.68
N PRO A 177 -19.67 3.35 -14.59
CA PRO A 177 -20.38 3.78 -13.39
C PRO A 177 -21.46 2.79 -12.92
N PHE A 178 -22.05 2.04 -13.85
CA PHE A 178 -23.07 1.05 -13.52
C PHE A 178 -22.48 -0.12 -12.72
N ILE A 179 -21.32 -0.62 -13.12
CA ILE A 179 -20.64 -1.72 -12.42
C ILE A 179 -20.18 -1.27 -11.03
N ILE A 180 -19.65 -0.04 -10.92
CA ILE A 180 -19.25 0.56 -9.64
C ILE A 180 -20.49 0.69 -8.72
N GLY A 181 -21.60 1.19 -9.25
CA GLY A 181 -22.86 1.33 -8.52
C GLY A 181 -23.44 -0.02 -8.09
N ALA A 182 -23.46 -1.01 -8.99
CA ALA A 182 -23.91 -2.36 -8.70
C ALA A 182 -23.05 -3.02 -7.60
N GLY A 183 -21.72 -2.84 -7.65
CA GLY A 183 -20.81 -3.31 -6.62
C GLY A 183 -21.07 -2.65 -5.26
N CYS A 184 -21.31 -1.34 -5.24
CA CYS A 184 -21.65 -0.60 -4.02
C CYS A 184 -22.98 -1.09 -3.41
N ILE A 185 -24.02 -1.25 -4.24
CA ILE A 185 -25.33 -1.74 -3.80
C ILE A 185 -25.20 -3.18 -3.28
N LEU A 186 -24.50 -4.05 -3.99
CA LEU A 186 -24.27 -5.43 -3.55
C LEU A 186 -23.54 -5.48 -2.20
N GLY A 187 -22.52 -4.64 -2.02
CA GLY A 187 -21.80 -4.49 -0.75
C GLY A 187 -22.70 -4.04 0.40
N LEU A 188 -23.54 -3.02 0.17
CA LEU A 188 -24.48 -2.51 1.17
C LEU A 188 -25.58 -3.52 1.50
N VAL A 189 -26.15 -4.19 0.49
CA VAL A 189 -27.19 -5.20 0.66
C VAL A 189 -26.65 -6.41 1.40
N SER A 190 -25.46 -6.90 1.03
CA SER A 190 -24.81 -8.02 1.73
C SER A 190 -24.48 -7.67 3.18
N TYR A 191 -23.99 -6.46 3.45
CA TYR A 191 -23.78 -5.97 4.80
C TYR A 191 -25.09 -5.92 5.61
N ALA A 192 -26.14 -5.32 5.04
CA ALA A 192 -27.43 -5.16 5.70
C ALA A 192 -28.11 -6.52 5.97
N ALA A 193 -28.03 -7.45 5.02
CA ALA A 193 -28.53 -8.81 5.20
C ALA A 193 -27.79 -9.52 6.33
N LEU A 194 -26.45 -9.53 6.32
CA LEU A 194 -25.67 -10.17 7.38
C LEU A 194 -25.94 -9.54 8.76
N ALA A 195 -26.08 -8.21 8.81
CA ALA A 195 -26.44 -7.51 10.04
C ALA A 195 -27.84 -7.89 10.54
N ALA A 196 -28.84 -7.99 9.66
CA ALA A 196 -30.20 -8.35 10.01
C ALA A 196 -30.31 -9.80 10.54
N PHE A 197 -29.52 -10.72 9.98
CA PHE A 197 -29.46 -12.11 10.45
C PHE A 197 -28.48 -12.34 11.61
N GLY A 198 -27.83 -11.30 12.13
CA GLY A 198 -26.84 -11.42 13.21
C GLY A 198 -25.59 -12.23 12.83
N LEU A 199 -25.30 -12.34 11.53
CA LEU A 199 -24.17 -13.10 11.00
C LEU A 199 -22.87 -12.29 11.05
N PRO A 200 -21.68 -12.93 11.02
CA PRO A 200 -20.39 -12.24 11.09
C PRO A 200 -20.19 -11.26 9.92
N VAL A 201 -20.39 -9.97 10.18
CA VAL A 201 -20.23 -8.88 9.22
C VAL A 201 -18.78 -8.78 8.68
N LEU A 202 -17.82 -9.31 9.44
CA LEU A 202 -16.42 -9.46 9.02
C LEU A 202 -16.24 -10.28 7.74
N LEU A 203 -17.20 -11.12 7.36
CA LEU A 203 -17.18 -11.89 6.13
C LEU A 203 -17.16 -10.98 4.88
N VAL A 204 -17.90 -9.88 4.89
CA VAL A 204 -17.95 -8.93 3.76
C VAL A 204 -16.56 -8.39 3.46
N TYR A 205 -15.83 -7.97 4.49
CA TYR A 205 -14.47 -7.46 4.37
C TYR A 205 -13.50 -8.53 3.85
N GLY A 206 -13.66 -9.78 4.28
CA GLY A 206 -12.88 -10.91 3.78
C GLY A 206 -13.11 -11.19 2.30
N VAL A 207 -14.36 -11.13 1.83
CA VAL A 207 -14.70 -11.35 0.41
C VAL A 207 -14.20 -10.20 -0.46
N VAL A 208 -14.37 -8.95 -0.03
CA VAL A 208 -13.86 -7.78 -0.78
C VAL A 208 -12.34 -7.85 -0.94
N LYS A 209 -11.61 -8.19 0.13
CA LYS A 209 -10.17 -8.45 0.06
C LYS A 209 -9.83 -9.65 -0.84
N GLY A 210 -10.65 -10.70 -0.74
CA GLY A 210 -10.62 -11.91 -1.55
C GLY A 210 -10.59 -11.62 -3.06
N LEU A 211 -11.41 -10.67 -3.47
CA LEU A 211 -11.57 -10.27 -4.87
C LEU A 211 -10.59 -9.16 -5.27
N GLY A 212 -10.13 -8.34 -4.32
CA GLY A 212 -9.42 -7.09 -4.56
C GLY A 212 -7.91 -7.18 -4.86
N GLY A 213 -7.25 -8.33 -4.73
CA GLY A 213 -5.87 -8.44 -5.26
C GLY A 213 -4.84 -9.29 -4.52
N SER A 214 -5.20 -10.24 -3.64
CA SER A 214 -4.19 -11.23 -3.24
C SER A 214 -4.14 -12.35 -4.28
N PRO A 215 -2.94 -12.82 -4.71
CA PRO A 215 -2.84 -13.99 -5.58
C PRO A 215 -3.62 -15.15 -4.96
N PRO A 216 -4.41 -15.91 -5.75
CA PRO A 216 -5.25 -16.99 -5.19
C PRO A 216 -4.43 -17.99 -4.39
N GLN A 217 -3.16 -18.20 -4.76
CA GLN A 217 -2.22 -19.03 -4.03
C GLN A 217 -1.99 -18.56 -2.58
N SER A 218 -1.84 -17.26 -2.33
CA SER A 218 -1.59 -16.76 -0.96
C SER A 218 -2.81 -16.96 -0.07
N MET A 219 -4.02 -16.79 -0.62
CA MET A 219 -5.27 -17.03 0.11
C MET A 219 -5.44 -18.50 0.48
N ILE A 220 -5.16 -19.40 -0.46
CA ILE A 220 -5.23 -20.85 -0.21
C ILE A 220 -4.21 -21.24 0.86
N LEU A 221 -2.98 -20.74 0.80
CA LEU A 221 -1.96 -21.04 1.81
C LEU A 221 -2.32 -20.48 3.19
N MET A 222 -2.86 -19.27 3.27
CA MET A 222 -3.35 -18.70 4.54
C MET A 222 -4.49 -19.53 5.12
N PHE A 223 -5.43 -19.97 4.28
CA PHE A 223 -6.53 -20.83 4.70
C PHE A 223 -6.03 -22.20 5.20
N LEU A 224 -5.14 -22.85 4.45
CA LEU A 224 -4.50 -24.11 4.87
C LEU A 224 -3.71 -23.94 6.18
N GLY A 225 -2.98 -22.84 6.33
CA GLY A 225 -2.26 -22.51 7.56
C GLY A 225 -3.21 -22.31 8.75
N ALA A 226 -4.35 -21.63 8.53
CA ALA A 226 -5.37 -21.44 9.57
C ALA A 226 -6.04 -22.77 9.96
N LEU A 227 -6.35 -23.64 8.98
CA LEU A 227 -6.87 -24.99 9.22
C LEU A 227 -5.87 -25.83 10.01
N PHE A 228 -4.60 -25.82 9.63
CA PHE A 228 -3.54 -26.53 10.33
C PHE A 228 -3.36 -26.03 11.76
N GLY A 229 -3.38 -24.71 11.95
CA GLY A 229 -3.34 -24.08 13.27
C GLY A 229 -4.51 -24.52 14.16
N ARG A 230 -5.73 -24.57 13.61
CA ARG A 230 -6.93 -24.95 14.36
C ARG A 230 -7.03 -26.44 14.63
N TYR A 231 -6.78 -27.30 13.64
CA TYR A 231 -7.07 -28.73 13.76
C TYR A 231 -5.89 -29.57 14.25
N VAL A 232 -4.65 -29.14 14.01
CA VAL A 232 -3.46 -29.88 14.42
C VAL A 232 -2.84 -29.22 15.65
N MET A 233 -2.54 -27.93 15.56
CA MET A 233 -1.77 -27.26 16.62
C MET A 233 -2.60 -26.96 17.87
N ALA A 234 -3.84 -26.45 17.71
CA ALA A 234 -4.70 -26.22 18.87
C ALA A 234 -5.10 -27.52 19.57
N LYS A 235 -5.25 -28.64 18.85
CA LYS A 235 -5.49 -29.96 19.47
C LYS A 235 -4.27 -30.50 20.20
N ARG A 236 -3.05 -30.17 19.76
CA ARG A 236 -1.80 -30.68 20.35
C ARG A 236 -1.31 -29.86 21.54
N PHE A 237 -1.47 -28.54 21.51
CA PHE A 237 -0.93 -27.62 22.51
C PHE A 237 -2.00 -26.99 23.42
N GLY A 238 -3.29 -27.26 23.18
CA GLY A 238 -4.41 -26.60 23.83
C GLY A 238 -4.79 -25.29 23.15
N GLU A 239 -6.07 -24.90 23.24
CA GLU A 239 -6.59 -23.73 22.52
C GLU A 239 -6.05 -22.39 23.04
N GLU A 240 -5.98 -22.21 24.37
CA GLU A 240 -5.49 -20.97 24.97
C GLU A 240 -3.97 -20.77 24.81
N PRO A 241 -3.10 -21.77 25.06
CA PRO A 241 -1.67 -21.61 24.86
C PRO A 241 -1.32 -21.36 23.40
N TRP A 242 -1.98 -22.06 22.46
CA TRP A 242 -1.72 -21.90 21.04
C TRP A 242 -2.01 -20.47 20.54
N ARG A 243 -3.09 -19.85 21.02
CA ARG A 243 -3.43 -18.45 20.68
C ARG A 243 -2.35 -17.45 21.10
N GLN A 244 -1.64 -17.73 22.19
CA GLN A 244 -0.54 -16.88 22.67
C GLN A 244 0.80 -17.19 21.95
N TYR A 245 1.06 -18.47 21.63
CA TYR A 245 2.30 -18.86 20.95
C TYR A 245 2.30 -18.53 19.45
N ALA A 246 1.15 -18.55 18.78
CA ALA A 246 1.04 -18.26 17.36
C ALA A 246 1.67 -16.90 16.95
N PRO A 247 1.38 -15.76 17.60
CA PRO A 247 2.03 -14.49 17.25
C PRO A 247 3.53 -14.49 17.54
N VAL A 248 4.00 -15.18 18.58
CA VAL A 248 5.44 -15.30 18.90
C VAL A 248 6.16 -16.11 17.83
N LEU A 249 5.57 -17.22 17.39
CA LEU A 249 6.11 -18.04 16.30
C LEU A 249 6.17 -17.25 14.99
N ALA A 250 5.11 -16.51 14.67
CA ALA A 250 5.06 -15.67 13.47
C ALA A 250 6.13 -14.58 13.50
N ALA A 251 6.31 -13.91 14.65
CA ALA A 251 7.37 -12.91 14.83
C ALA A 251 8.78 -13.52 14.69
N GLY A 252 9.00 -14.70 15.30
CA GLY A 252 10.27 -15.43 15.18
C GLY A 252 10.57 -15.86 13.75
N TYR A 253 9.57 -16.39 13.03
CA TYR A 253 9.70 -16.77 11.62
C TYR A 253 9.98 -15.55 10.74
N ALA A 254 9.25 -14.45 10.91
CA ALA A 254 9.46 -13.22 10.13
C ALA A 254 10.88 -12.65 10.33
N CYS A 255 11.36 -12.62 11.58
CA CYS A 255 12.73 -12.20 11.90
C CYS A 255 13.77 -13.13 11.27
N GLY A 256 13.62 -14.45 11.43
CA GLY A 256 14.54 -15.44 10.88
C GLY A 256 14.59 -15.43 9.35
N ALA A 257 13.43 -15.35 8.69
CA ALA A 257 13.33 -15.23 7.24
C ALA A 257 14.03 -13.96 6.73
N GLY A 258 13.88 -12.83 7.43
CA GLY A 258 14.58 -11.58 7.10
C GLY A 258 16.10 -11.72 7.18
N LEU A 259 16.62 -12.31 8.26
CA LEU A 259 18.06 -12.53 8.44
C LEU A 259 18.64 -13.47 7.37
N ILE A 260 17.98 -14.59 7.10
CA ILE A 260 18.40 -15.54 6.06
C ILE A 260 18.37 -14.87 4.68
N MET A 261 17.34 -14.06 4.39
CA MET A 261 17.24 -13.32 3.14
C MET A 261 18.42 -12.35 2.97
N MET A 262 18.78 -11.60 4.01
CA MET A 262 19.94 -10.69 3.97
C MET A 262 21.25 -11.43 3.71
N VAL A 263 21.45 -12.58 4.36
CA VAL A 263 22.65 -13.42 4.15
C VAL A 263 22.69 -13.98 2.73
N ALA A 264 21.56 -14.50 2.22
CA ALA A 264 21.46 -15.03 0.87
C ALA A 264 21.74 -13.96 -0.19
N VAL A 265 21.19 -12.76 -0.01
CA VAL A 265 21.46 -11.60 -0.87
C VAL A 265 22.95 -11.21 -0.82
N GLY A 266 23.55 -11.20 0.37
CA GLY A 266 24.99 -10.97 0.53
C GLY A 266 25.85 -11.99 -0.23
N PHE A 267 25.53 -13.28 -0.13
CA PHE A 267 26.22 -14.32 -0.90
C PHE A 267 26.03 -14.18 -2.40
N LYS A 268 24.81 -13.81 -2.86
CA LYS A 268 24.58 -13.51 -4.28
C LYS A 268 25.52 -12.40 -4.72
N PHE A 269 25.59 -11.28 -3.99
CA PHE A 269 26.45 -10.17 -4.40
C PHE A 269 27.92 -10.52 -4.42
N LEU A 270 28.41 -11.27 -3.43
CA LEU A 270 29.79 -11.74 -3.43
C LEU A 270 30.09 -12.63 -4.64
N SER A 271 29.18 -13.55 -4.99
CA SER A 271 29.30 -14.38 -6.19
C SER A 271 29.28 -13.53 -7.47
N ALA A 272 28.39 -12.53 -7.55
CA ALA A 272 28.26 -11.66 -8.72
C ALA A 272 29.48 -10.77 -8.95
N SER A 273 30.18 -10.36 -7.89
CA SER A 273 31.40 -9.56 -7.98
C SER A 273 32.63 -10.38 -8.38
N VAL A 274 32.67 -11.67 -8.05
CA VAL A 274 33.80 -12.55 -8.39
C VAL A 274 33.69 -13.12 -9.80
N PHE A 275 32.48 -13.47 -10.24
CA PHE A 275 32.22 -14.04 -11.56
C PHE A 275 31.63 -13.01 -12.52
N GLN A 276 32.38 -11.94 -12.83
CA GLN A 276 32.09 -11.11 -14.00
C GLN A 276 32.79 -11.73 -15.22
N LEU A 277 32.16 -12.75 -15.82
CA LEU A 277 32.62 -13.26 -17.12
C LEU A 277 32.34 -12.20 -18.20
N PRO A 278 33.37 -11.68 -18.91
CA PRO A 278 33.21 -10.60 -19.89
C PRO A 278 32.71 -11.08 -21.26
N TYR A 279 31.93 -12.17 -21.32
CA TYR A 279 31.34 -12.71 -22.55
C TYR A 279 30.15 -13.63 -22.24
#